data_AF-A0A497J5J6-F1
#
_entry.id   AF-A0A497J5J6-F1
#
_cell.length_a   1.000
_cell.length_b   1.000
_cell.length_c   1.000
_cell.angle_alpha   90.00
_cell.angle_beta   90.00
_cell.angle_gamma   90.00
#
_symmetry.space_group_name_H-M   'P 1'
#
loop_
_entity.id
_entity.type
_entity.pdbx_description
1 polymer ?
#
loop_
_entity_poly.entity_id
_entity_poly.type
_entity_poly.pdbx_seq_one_letter_code
_entity_poly.pdbx_strand_id
1 'polypeptide(L)'
;MRYSEIVEVYEEIEATTKRLEMTDYLVKLFKKTPKELVDKVVYLTQGKLYPDFVGIELGIAEKLAIRAISQAYNTTTNEVEEKFKELGDLGLVAKELAARKKRITLLSQPLT
;
A
#
# COMPACT_ATOMS: atom_id res chain seq x y z
N MET A 1 8.03 -13.54 1.10
CA MET A 1 7.35 -12.88 -0.03
C MET A 1 7.78 -11.42 0.00
N ARG A 2 7.87 -10.73 -1.14
CA ARG A 2 8.08 -9.28 -1.15
C ARG A 2 6.73 -8.58 -1.18
N TYR A 3 6.62 -7.45 -0.51
CA TYR A 3 5.40 -6.64 -0.55
C TYR A 3 5.04 -6.22 -1.99
N SER A 4 6.04 -5.99 -2.84
CA SER A 4 5.84 -5.66 -4.26
C SER A 4 5.06 -6.73 -5.03
N GLU A 5 5.22 -8.01 -4.70
CA GLU A 5 4.49 -9.10 -5.35
C GLU A 5 2.98 -9.04 -5.05
N ILE A 6 2.60 -8.51 -3.88
CA ILE A 6 1.21 -8.27 -3.51
C ILE A 6 0.67 -7.05 -4.25
N VAL A 7 1.45 -5.97 -4.28
CA VAL A 7 1.08 -4.71 -4.97
C VAL A 7 0.84 -4.93 -6.46
N GLU A 8 1.67 -5.73 -7.13
CA GLU A 8 1.49 -6.07 -8.54
C GLU A 8 0.10 -6.69 -8.80
N VAL A 9 -0.35 -7.60 -7.92
CA VAL A 9 -1.68 -8.20 -8.02
C VAL A 9 -2.79 -7.18 -7.74
N TYR A 10 -2.59 -6.25 -6.80
CA TYR A 10 -3.56 -5.20 -6.54
C TYR A 10 -3.71 -4.23 -7.73
N GLU A 11 -2.61 -3.89 -8.41
CA GLU A 11 -2.66 -3.09 -9.65
C GLU A 11 -3.40 -3.86 -10.77
N GLU A 12 -3.20 -5.18 -10.91
CA GLU A 12 -3.96 -6.02 -11.85
C GLU A 12 -5.46 -6.05 -11.55
N ILE A 13 -5.83 -6.12 -10.27
CA ILE A 13 -7.22 -6.10 -9.81
C ILE A 13 -7.86 -4.73 -10.05
N GLU A 14 -7.16 -3.64 -9.73
CA GLU A 14 -7.63 -2.27 -9.95
C GLU A 14 -7.85 -1.96 -11.43
N ALA A 15 -7.04 -2.56 -12.32
CA ALA A 15 -7.13 -2.36 -13.77
C ALA A 15 -8.29 -3.12 -14.45
N THR A 16 -9.00 -4.02 -13.76
CA THR A 16 -10.12 -4.78 -14.34
C THR A 16 -11.43 -4.51 -13.60
N THR A 17 -12.56 -4.69 -14.28
CA THR A 17 -13.91 -4.67 -13.67
C THR A 17 -14.56 -6.05 -13.67
N LYS A 18 -13.89 -7.07 -14.25
CA LYS A 18 -14.44 -8.42 -14.42
C LYS A 18 -14.17 -9.27 -13.20
N ARG A 19 -15.25 -9.71 -12.54
CA ARG A 19 -15.17 -10.53 -11.31
C ARG A 19 -14.39 -11.83 -11.48
N LEU A 20 -14.48 -12.48 -12.63
CA LEU A 20 -13.75 -13.72 -12.90
C LEU A 20 -12.23 -13.47 -12.99
N GLU A 21 -11.81 -12.39 -13.67
CA GLU A 21 -10.39 -12.01 -13.73
C GLU A 21 -9.86 -11.64 -12.34
N MET A 22 -10.61 -10.85 -11.56
CA MET A 22 -10.25 -10.55 -10.16
C MET A 22 -10.08 -11.83 -9.34
N THR A 23 -10.98 -12.80 -9.50
CA THR A 23 -10.91 -14.10 -8.81
C THR A 23 -9.64 -14.85 -9.21
N ASP A 24 -9.31 -14.89 -10.50
CA ASP A 24 -8.10 -15.55 -11.00
C ASP A 24 -6.83 -14.90 -10.45
N TYR A 25 -6.77 -13.56 -10.38
CA TYR A 25 -5.65 -12.83 -9.77
C TYR A 25 -5.48 -13.17 -8.29
N LEU A 26 -6.57 -13.18 -7.52
CA LEU A 26 -6.55 -13.56 -6.11
C LEU A 26 -6.14 -15.02 -5.89
N VAL A 27 -6.64 -15.95 -6.71
CA VAL A 27 -6.24 -17.36 -6.65
C VAL A 27 -4.73 -17.52 -6.92
N LYS A 28 -4.20 -16.80 -7.90
CA LYS A 28 -2.75 -16.79 -8.20
C LYS A 28 -1.94 -16.25 -7.02
N LEU A 29 -2.40 -15.15 -6.40
CA LEU A 29 -1.77 -14.57 -5.21
C LEU A 29 -1.71 -15.60 -4.08
N PHE A 30 -2.86 -16.15 -3.66
CA PHE A 30 -2.93 -17.06 -2.52
C PHE A 30 -2.16 -18.37 -2.74
N LYS A 31 -2.06 -18.87 -3.98
CA LYS A 31 -1.23 -20.04 -4.29
C LYS A 31 0.28 -19.78 -4.16
N LYS A 32 0.72 -18.54 -4.42
CA LYS A 32 2.13 -18.15 -4.30
C LYS A 32 2.49 -17.71 -2.87
N THR A 33 1.51 -17.28 -2.08
CA THR A 33 1.73 -16.84 -0.71
C THR A 33 2.20 -17.99 0.18
N PRO A 34 3.32 -17.83 0.92
CA PRO A 34 3.76 -18.79 1.93
C PRO A 34 2.68 -19.02 3.00
N LYS A 35 2.55 -20.25 3.51
CA LYS A 35 1.47 -20.63 4.45
C LYS A 35 1.48 -19.82 5.75
N GLU A 36 2.63 -19.29 6.11
CA GLU A 36 2.95 -18.56 7.33
C GLU A 36 2.57 -17.07 7.22
N LEU A 37 2.29 -16.62 6.00
CA LEU A 37 1.89 -15.25 5.67
C LEU A 37 0.45 -15.15 5.14
N VAL A 38 -0.20 -16.28 4.82
CA VAL A 38 -1.52 -16.30 4.20
C VAL A 38 -2.58 -15.61 5.06
N ASP A 39 -2.48 -15.73 6.39
CA ASP A 39 -3.31 -15.04 7.36
C ASP A 39 -3.28 -13.52 7.16
N LYS A 40 -2.08 -12.96 7.01
CA LYS A 40 -1.88 -11.51 6.86
C LYS A 40 -2.28 -11.03 5.47
N VAL A 41 -1.92 -11.78 4.43
CA VAL A 41 -2.21 -11.39 3.04
C VAL A 41 -3.71 -11.33 2.79
N VAL A 42 -4.49 -12.28 3.33
CA VAL A 42 -5.95 -12.29 3.18
C VAL A 42 -6.60 -11.03 3.77
N TYR A 43 -6.22 -10.63 5.00
CA TYR A 43 -6.76 -9.40 5.57
C TYR A 43 -6.27 -8.16 4.84
N LEU A 44 -5.00 -8.14 4.43
CA LEU A 44 -4.44 -7.00 3.70
C LEU A 44 -5.17 -6.75 2.38
N THR A 45 -5.59 -7.81 1.68
CA THR A 45 -6.39 -7.72 0.45
C THR A 45 -7.75 -7.05 0.69
N GLN A 46 -8.26 -7.14 1.91
CA GLN A 46 -9.50 -6.47 2.33
C GLN A 46 -9.28 -5.05 2.86
N GLY A 47 -8.03 -4.55 2.83
CA GLY A 47 -7.66 -3.27 3.43
C GLY A 47 -7.58 -3.33 4.97
N LYS A 48 -7.40 -4.52 5.56
CA LYS A 48 -7.38 -4.75 7.01
C LYS A 48 -6.07 -5.39 7.45
N LEU A 49 -5.70 -5.22 8.71
CA LEU A 49 -4.55 -5.91 9.30
C LEU A 49 -4.96 -7.08 10.19
N TYR A 50 -6.15 -7.02 10.78
CA TYR A 50 -6.70 -8.01 11.69
C TYR A 50 -8.19 -8.23 11.39
N PRO A 51 -8.75 -9.38 11.78
CA PRO A 51 -10.20 -9.58 11.79
C PRO A 51 -10.91 -8.63 12.74
N ASP A 52 -12.14 -8.23 12.39
CA ASP A 52 -12.93 -7.24 13.13
C ASP A 52 -13.18 -7.63 14.59
N PHE A 53 -13.31 -8.94 14.88
CA PHE A 53 -13.56 -9.45 16.23
C PHE A 53 -12.36 -9.31 17.19
N VAL A 54 -11.16 -8.99 16.68
CA VAL A 54 -9.97 -8.77 17.51
C VAL A 54 -10.01 -7.36 18.12
N GLY A 55 -10.74 -6.42 17.51
CA GLY A 55 -10.91 -5.06 18.04
C GLY A 55 -9.63 -4.21 18.03
N ILE A 56 -8.64 -4.56 17.21
CA ILE A 56 -7.40 -3.78 17.04
C ILE A 56 -7.61 -2.77 15.92
N GLU A 57 -7.52 -1.48 16.27
CA GLU A 57 -7.46 -0.38 15.32
C GLU A 57 -6.03 0.17 15.23
N LEU A 58 -5.58 0.47 14.02
CA LEU A 58 -4.23 1.00 13.79
C LEU A 58 -4.06 2.42 14.34
N GLY A 59 -5.16 3.16 14.53
CA GLY A 59 -5.15 4.52 15.10
C GLY A 59 -4.47 5.57 14.21
N ILE A 60 -4.32 5.31 12.91
CA ILE A 60 -3.71 6.26 11.97
C ILE A 60 -4.78 7.19 11.41
N ALA A 61 -4.82 8.41 11.95
CA ALA A 61 -5.56 9.51 11.35
C ALA A 61 -4.82 10.07 10.12
N GLU A 62 -5.56 10.74 9.22
CA GLU A 62 -5.03 11.36 8.00
C GLU A 62 -3.81 12.27 8.27
N LYS A 63 -3.89 13.13 9.29
CA LYS A 63 -2.77 14.01 9.69
C LYS A 63 -1.52 13.24 10.11
N LEU A 64 -1.68 12.06 10.71
CA LEU A 64 -0.55 11.22 11.07
C LEU A 64 0.09 10.59 9.83
N ALA A 65 -0.72 10.14 8.87
CA ALA A 65 -0.24 9.64 7.58
C ALA A 65 0.51 10.74 6.79
N ILE A 66 -0.02 11.97 6.75
CA ILE A 66 0.64 13.11 6.11
C ILE A 66 2.02 13.38 6.73
N ARG A 67 2.11 13.38 8.06
CA ARG A 67 3.40 13.55 8.77
C ARG A 67 4.36 12.42 8.46
N ALA A 68 3.89 11.18 8.42
CA ALA A 68 4.72 10.01 8.10
C ALA A 68 5.27 10.07 6.67
N ILE A 69 4.44 10.46 5.68
CA ILE A 69 4.85 10.65 4.28
C ILE A 69 5.89 11.77 4.18
N SER A 70 5.64 12.90 4.85
CA SER A 70 6.55 14.04 4.89
C SER A 70 7.93 13.64 5.42
N GLN A 71 7.98 12.90 6.53
CA GLN A 71 9.22 12.38 7.10
C GLN A 71 9.90 11.34 6.18
N ALA A 72 9.14 10.39 5.64
CA ALA A 72 9.68 9.33 4.80
C ALA A 72 10.34 9.86 3.53
N TYR A 73 9.79 10.92 2.94
CA TYR A 73 10.27 11.48 1.68
C TYR A 73 11.02 12.81 1.81
N ASN A 74 11.31 13.25 3.04
CA ASN A 74 12.02 14.48 3.34
C ASN A 74 11.41 15.71 2.63
N THR A 75 10.09 15.86 2.78
CA THR A 75 9.30 17.00 2.29
C THR A 75 8.54 17.63 3.45
N THR A 76 7.95 18.81 3.24
CA THR A 76 7.10 19.47 4.25
C THR A 76 5.70 18.86 4.27
N THR A 77 5.00 18.95 5.41
CA THR A 77 3.59 18.52 5.49
C THR A 77 2.68 19.34 4.59
N ASN A 78 3.00 20.62 4.37
CA ASN A 78 2.24 21.50 3.48
C ASN A 78 2.30 21.01 2.02
N GLU A 79 3.48 20.59 1.53
CA GLU A 79 3.59 20.03 0.18
C GLU A 79 2.77 18.74 0.05
N VAL A 80 2.79 17.87 1.07
CA VAL A 80 1.97 16.64 1.07
C VAL A 80 0.48 16.98 1.04
N GLU A 81 0.04 17.97 1.83
CA GLU A 81 -1.35 18.45 1.86
C GLU A 81 -1.80 19.06 0.53
N GLU A 82 -0.96 19.88 -0.11
CA GLU A 82 -1.24 20.46 -1.43
C GLU A 82 -1.42 19.36 -2.48
N LYS A 83 -0.49 18.40 -2.53
CA LYS A 83 -0.61 17.25 -3.43
C LYS A 83 -1.81 16.38 -3.13
N PHE A 84 -2.17 16.23 -1.86
CA PHE A 84 -3.36 15.47 -1.49
C PHE A 84 -4.64 16.17 -1.97
N LYS A 85 -4.70 17.51 -1.93
CA LYS A 85 -5.81 18.28 -2.52
C LYS A 85 -5.89 18.11 -4.04
N GLU A 86 -4.75 17.98 -4.71
CA GLU A 86 -4.68 17.78 -6.16
C GLU A 86 -5.07 16.35 -6.60
N LEU A 87 -4.55 15.34 -5.89
CA LEU A 87 -4.67 13.93 -6.29
C LEU A 87 -5.86 13.21 -5.63
N GLY A 88 -6.35 13.70 -4.50
CA GLY A 88 -7.45 13.08 -3.74
C GLY A 88 -7.10 11.78 -3.03
N ASP A 89 -5.88 11.27 -3.15
CA ASP A 89 -5.44 9.99 -2.57
C ASP A 89 -4.01 10.09 -2.00
N LEU A 90 -3.83 9.76 -0.72
CA LEU A 90 -2.52 9.82 -0.05
C LEU A 90 -1.53 8.75 -0.54
N GLY A 91 -2.02 7.61 -1.04
CA GLY A 91 -1.19 6.58 -1.65
C GLY A 91 -0.57 7.06 -2.95
N LEU A 92 -1.32 7.77 -3.79
CA LEU A 92 -0.82 8.41 -5.01
C LEU A 92 0.19 9.52 -4.69
N VAL A 93 -0.07 10.34 -3.66
CA VAL A 93 0.88 11.34 -3.17
C VAL A 93 2.20 10.67 -2.76
N ALA A 94 2.13 9.60 -1.96
CA ALA A 94 3.31 8.83 -1.56
C ALA A 94 4.06 8.21 -2.75
N LYS A 95 3.34 7.66 -3.74
CA LYS A 95 3.91 7.10 -4.98
C LYS A 95 4.68 8.17 -5.78
N GLU A 96 4.11 9.37 -5.92
CA GLU A 96 4.76 10.47 -6.64
C GLU A 96 6.04 10.95 -5.92
N LEU A 97 5.97 11.13 -4.60
CA LEU A 97 7.12 11.55 -3.79
C LEU A 97 8.23 10.50 -3.76
N ALA A 98 7.87 9.20 -3.72
CA ALA A 98 8.83 8.10 -3.81
C ALA A 98 9.62 8.11 -5.14
N ALA A 99 8.95 8.42 -6.25
CA ALA A 99 9.59 8.52 -7.56
C ALA A 99 10.58 9.70 -7.65
N ARG A 100 10.34 10.78 -6.90
CA ARG A 100 11.31 11.89 -6.75
C ARG A 100 12.53 11.45 -5.93
N LYS A 101 12.32 10.81 -4.77
CA LYS A 101 13.41 10.38 -3.86
C LYS A 101 14.33 9.31 -4.46
N LYS A 102 13.82 8.39 -5.29
CA LYS A 102 14.66 7.40 -6.01
C LYS A 102 15.78 8.04 -6.83
N ARG A 103 15.64 9.30 -7.25
CA ARG A 103 16.71 10.05 -7.96
C ARG A 103 17.83 10.52 -7.03
N ILE A 104 17.63 10.52 -5.71
CA ILE A 104 18.49 11.17 -4.71
C ILE A 104 19.17 10.15 -3.78
N THR A 105 18.55 9.00 -3.47
CA THR A 105 19.09 8.02 -2.50
C THR A 105 19.53 6.71 -3.18
N LEU A 106 20.78 6.29 -2.93
CA LEU A 106 21.41 5.09 -3.52
C LEU A 106 21.04 3.76 -2.84
N LEU A 107 20.46 3.79 -1.63
CA LEU A 107 20.14 2.59 -0.83
C LEU A 107 18.63 2.52 -0.54
N SER A 108 17.99 1.45 -0.99
CA SER A 108 16.63 1.07 -0.60
C SER A 108 16.60 -0.40 -0.18
N GLN A 109 15.85 -0.71 0.88
CA GLN A 109 15.59 -2.09 1.28
C GLN A 109 14.20 -2.49 0.80
N PRO A 110 14.05 -3.62 0.08
CA PRO A 110 12.75 -4.14 -0.29
C PRO A 110 11.92 -4.47 0.94
N LEU A 111 10.63 -4.10 0.91
CA LEU A 111 9.67 -4.51 1.94
C LEU A 111 9.28 -5.99 1.74
N THR A 112 9.13 -6.70 2.85
CA THR A 112 8.79 -8.14 2.91
C THR A 112 7.42 -8.36 3.51
#